data_AF-A0AAV1N956-F1
#
_entry.id   AF-A0AAV1N956-F1
#
_cell.length_a   1.000
_cell.length_b   1.000
_cell.length_c   1.000
_cell.angle_alpha   90.00
_cell.angle_beta   90.00
_cell.angle_gamma   90.00
#
_symmetry.space_group_name_H-M   'P 1'
#
loop_
_entity.id
_entity.type
_entity.pdbx_description
1 polymer ?
#
loop_
_entity_poly.entity_id
_entity_poly.type
_entity_poly.pdbx_seq_one_letter_code
_entity_poly.pdbx_strand_id
1 'polypeptide(L)'
;MGENKYALGSGLSHQLPLIETATPTPPADHPGNFPDFPLPSQPSDYCTVLNENDTYSYSKMTITLPDSAALERKTRQQNANNLWHLARSPRLTSSSFKRICSRKANYDSLAASIKTTAIGQTKAMKRGVDLEPVAAKQYCEVTSNLVFPCGFVVNPHAPHLGTTPDRKVIERQGRQEFELIIIASHNHCRRTSEATLHRHVQHLTNFNPDKFSFSDEVKMNPSGASSGKTFLFTSESVREGHSDKMCDQISDAVLDAYLSEDPDSKVACECVAKTGMILLVGEVTSKAIVDLTSVVRNTVKKIGYDHSSKGFDYKTCSVLVALEPQCVEISNCAFKDRDQEDIGAGDQGLMFGYATDETEECMPLTSLLAHKINYRMKELSRNGECPWILPDGKSQVTVEYKDNMGAMEPLRVHTVVISVQHSPDISVEEIRHHLMEKVVKVVIPAKYLDDKTIYHLLPSGKFLHGGPKADAGLTGRKIIVDTYGGWGGHGGGAFSGKDYSKVDRSGAYAARWVAKSLVKAGLCKRALVQISYAISVSHPLSISVFHYGTSDRDEDELLQIVQKNFDLRPGVIVKDLGLKRPIYQATACYGHFGRDEFPWEKPKSLVF
;
A
#
# COMPACT_ATOMS: atom_id res chain seq x y z
N MET A 1 -41.16 34.96 -21.64
CA MET A 1 -42.03 33.83 -22.05
C MET A 1 -41.18 32.98 -22.99
N GLY A 2 -40.41 32.02 -22.47
CA GLY A 2 -40.83 30.61 -22.31
C GLY A 2 -40.30 29.85 -23.54
N GLU A 3 -39.75 28.64 -23.52
CA GLU A 3 -39.46 27.63 -22.49
C GLU A 3 -38.51 26.61 -23.17
N ASN A 4 -37.75 25.84 -22.38
CA ASN A 4 -36.97 24.66 -22.79
C ASN A 4 -37.78 23.66 -23.64
N LYS A 5 -37.15 22.97 -24.61
CA LYS A 5 -37.28 21.50 -24.76
C LYS A 5 -36.02 20.86 -25.38
N TYR A 6 -35.50 19.90 -24.63
CA TYR A 6 -34.55 18.86 -25.01
C TYR A 6 -35.10 18.02 -26.17
N ALA A 7 -34.22 17.59 -27.10
CA ALA A 7 -34.49 16.50 -28.02
C ALA A 7 -33.78 15.23 -27.54
N LEU A 8 -34.61 14.23 -27.23
CA LEU A 8 -34.28 12.84 -26.93
C LEU A 8 -34.06 12.05 -28.23
N GLY A 9 -33.08 11.14 -28.21
CA GLY A 9 -33.28 9.71 -28.48
C GLY A 9 -33.51 9.20 -29.92
N SER A 10 -32.59 8.36 -30.38
CA SER A 10 -32.86 7.08 -31.07
C SER A 10 -31.59 6.22 -30.91
N GLY A 11 -31.57 4.93 -30.56
CA GLY A 11 -32.59 3.92 -30.37
C GLY A 11 -31.99 2.61 -30.89
N LEU A 12 -31.88 1.57 -30.07
CA LEU A 12 -31.85 0.16 -30.49
C LEU A 12 -32.15 -0.74 -29.28
N SER A 13 -33.43 -1.05 -29.15
CA SER A 13 -34.02 -2.06 -28.27
C SER A 13 -34.14 -3.38 -29.03
N HIS A 14 -33.63 -4.49 -28.47
CA HIS A 14 -34.18 -5.83 -28.67
C HIS A 14 -33.79 -6.71 -27.49
N GLN A 15 -34.69 -6.82 -26.49
CA GLN A 15 -34.70 -7.92 -25.53
C GLN A 15 -35.84 -8.86 -25.93
N LEU A 16 -35.54 -10.14 -26.11
CA LEU A 16 -36.51 -11.22 -26.27
C LEU A 16 -36.82 -11.84 -24.89
N PRO A 17 -38.02 -12.43 -24.69
CA PRO A 17 -38.49 -12.90 -23.38
C PRO A 17 -37.83 -14.23 -22.96
N LEU A 18 -37.54 -14.36 -21.67
CA LEU A 18 -37.08 -15.61 -21.06
C LEU A 18 -38.23 -16.62 -20.99
N ILE A 19 -37.98 -17.79 -21.58
CA ILE A 19 -38.85 -18.97 -21.63
C ILE A 19 -38.80 -19.72 -20.27
N GLU A 20 -39.97 -20.15 -19.79
CA GLU A 20 -40.19 -21.07 -18.68
C GLU A 20 -39.56 -22.45 -18.93
N THR A 21 -39.11 -23.12 -17.84
CA THR A 21 -38.85 -24.57 -17.60
C THR A 21 -37.50 -24.74 -16.88
N ALA A 22 -37.30 -25.58 -15.86
CA ALA A 22 -38.12 -26.56 -15.16
C ALA A 22 -37.62 -26.64 -13.70
N THR A 23 -38.52 -26.94 -12.77
CA THR A 23 -38.23 -27.21 -11.36
C THR A 23 -37.50 -28.55 -11.18
N PRO A 24 -36.39 -28.62 -10.40
CA PRO A 24 -35.85 -29.91 -9.99
C PRO A 24 -36.70 -30.47 -8.84
N THR A 25 -37.23 -31.67 -9.07
CA THR A 25 -37.90 -32.53 -8.09
C THR A 25 -36.90 -33.01 -7.02
N PRO A 26 -37.24 -33.04 -5.73
CA PRO A 26 -36.40 -33.63 -4.71
C PRO A 26 -36.54 -35.17 -4.73
N PRO A 27 -35.46 -35.95 -4.52
CA PRO A 27 -35.59 -37.38 -4.36
C PRO A 27 -36.27 -37.72 -3.02
N ALA A 28 -37.09 -38.77 -3.10
CA ALA A 28 -37.94 -39.32 -2.04
C ALA A 28 -37.17 -40.20 -1.04
N ASP A 29 -37.88 -40.49 0.07
CA ASP A 29 -37.73 -41.59 1.03
C ASP A 29 -36.89 -41.39 2.33
N HIS A 30 -37.62 -40.86 3.34
CA HIS A 30 -37.86 -41.38 4.71
C HIS A 30 -36.72 -41.62 5.73
N PRO A 31 -36.99 -41.76 7.05
CA PRO A 31 -38.02 -41.14 7.91
C PRO A 31 -37.45 -40.62 9.26
N GLY A 32 -38.13 -39.66 9.91
CA GLY A 32 -37.80 -39.25 11.27
C GLY A 32 -38.63 -38.09 11.80
N ASN A 33 -39.83 -38.40 12.29
CA ASN A 33 -40.85 -37.51 12.88
C ASN A 33 -40.32 -36.47 13.87
N PHE A 34 -40.81 -35.21 13.76
CA PHE A 34 -41.34 -34.43 14.90
C PHE A 34 -42.46 -33.49 14.41
N PRO A 35 -43.51 -33.24 15.24
CA PRO A 35 -44.85 -32.80 14.81
C PRO A 35 -45.01 -31.30 14.54
N ASP A 36 -45.98 -31.00 13.68
CA ASP A 36 -46.49 -29.67 13.31
C ASP A 36 -47.05 -28.87 14.50
N PHE A 37 -46.83 -27.55 14.48
CA PHE A 37 -47.68 -26.56 15.15
C PHE A 37 -48.03 -25.42 14.16
N PRO A 38 -49.29 -24.95 14.13
CA PRO A 38 -49.84 -24.19 13.02
C PRO A 38 -49.49 -22.69 13.07
N LEU A 39 -49.28 -22.08 11.91
CA LEU A 39 -49.29 -20.63 11.73
C LEU A 39 -50.73 -20.13 11.50
N PRO A 40 -51.16 -18.99 12.10
CA PRO A 40 -52.44 -18.38 11.77
C PRO A 40 -52.39 -17.63 10.43
N SER A 41 -53.53 -17.67 9.75
CA SER A 41 -53.80 -17.22 8.40
C SER A 41 -54.48 -15.84 8.40
N GLN A 42 -53.74 -14.75 8.12
CA GLN A 42 -54.13 -13.56 7.33
C GLN A 42 -53.46 -12.25 7.84
N PRO A 43 -53.08 -11.33 6.93
CA PRO A 43 -52.47 -10.03 7.24
C PRO A 43 -53.49 -8.89 7.10
N SER A 44 -53.97 -8.25 8.18
CA SER A 44 -54.84 -7.07 8.01
C SER A 44 -54.81 -5.99 9.08
N ASP A 45 -54.20 -6.18 10.24
CA ASP A 45 -54.35 -5.18 11.30
C ASP A 45 -53.07 -4.35 11.50
N TYR A 46 -53.27 -3.04 11.65
CA TYR A 46 -52.31 -2.00 12.03
C TYR A 46 -51.62 -1.24 10.88
N CYS A 47 -52.43 -0.53 10.09
CA CYS A 47 -52.01 0.69 9.40
C CYS A 47 -52.51 1.89 10.23
N THR A 48 -51.60 2.74 10.75
CA THR A 48 -51.96 4.02 11.36
C THR A 48 -51.05 5.09 10.77
N VAL A 49 -51.63 6.04 10.04
CA VAL A 49 -50.97 7.22 9.46
C VAL A 49 -51.19 8.40 10.41
N LEU A 50 -50.16 9.19 10.73
CA LEU A 50 -50.29 10.41 11.54
C LEU A 50 -49.62 11.62 10.87
N ASN A 51 -50.22 12.79 11.09
CA ASN A 51 -50.26 14.01 10.27
C ASN A 51 -49.01 14.93 10.34
N GLU A 52 -48.87 15.76 9.30
CA GLU A 52 -47.74 16.67 9.00
C GLU A 52 -47.50 17.85 9.97
N ASN A 53 -48.15 17.93 11.13
CA ASN A 53 -48.13 19.14 11.97
C ASN A 53 -47.45 19.02 13.36
N ASP A 54 -46.87 17.86 13.71
CA ASP A 54 -46.28 17.69 15.04
C ASP A 54 -44.76 17.96 15.03
N THR A 55 -44.37 19.19 15.41
CA THR A 55 -42.96 19.56 15.64
C THR A 55 -42.50 19.22 17.07
N TYR A 56 -41.41 18.45 17.21
CA TYR A 56 -40.71 18.24 18.49
C TYR A 56 -39.25 18.70 18.42
N SER A 57 -38.79 19.38 19.47
CA SER A 57 -37.46 19.98 19.60
C SER A 57 -36.51 19.07 20.39
N TYR A 58 -35.30 18.83 19.86
CA TYR A 58 -34.23 18.07 20.51
C TYR A 58 -33.11 18.99 21.00
N SER A 59 -32.91 19.05 22.31
CA SER A 59 -31.74 19.66 22.94
C SER A 59 -30.62 18.63 23.15
N LYS A 60 -29.45 18.96 22.58
CA LYS A 60 -28.10 18.37 22.67
C LYS A 60 -27.78 17.53 23.93
N MET A 61 -27.14 16.37 23.74
CA MET A 61 -26.42 15.65 24.79
C MET A 61 -24.91 15.63 24.47
N THR A 62 -24.11 16.30 25.30
CA THR A 62 -22.64 16.37 25.18
C THR A 62 -22.04 15.46 26.26
N ILE A 63 -21.17 14.53 25.89
CA ILE A 63 -20.49 13.64 26.86
C ILE A 63 -19.10 14.19 27.18
N THR A 64 -18.73 14.19 28.45
CA THR A 64 -17.48 14.81 28.91
C THR A 64 -16.32 13.80 28.90
N LEU A 65 -15.08 14.29 28.89
CA LEU A 65 -13.88 13.44 28.97
C LEU A 65 -13.90 12.48 30.19
N PRO A 66 -14.38 12.88 31.37
CA PRO A 66 -14.63 11.98 32.50
C PRO A 66 -15.61 10.83 32.19
N ASP A 67 -16.66 11.08 31.41
CA ASP A 67 -17.65 10.05 31.04
C ASP A 67 -17.06 9.02 30.08
N SER A 68 -16.20 9.47 29.15
CA SER A 68 -15.42 8.60 28.28
C SER A 68 -14.45 7.70 29.09
N ALA A 69 -13.72 8.29 30.04
CA ALA A 69 -12.85 7.55 30.94
C ALA A 69 -13.61 6.59 31.88
N ALA A 70 -14.86 6.91 32.24
CA ALA A 70 -15.73 6.01 33.00
C ALA A 70 -16.22 4.84 32.14
N LEU A 71 -16.51 5.09 30.87
CA LEU A 71 -16.92 4.05 29.92
C LEU A 71 -15.78 3.07 29.65
N GLU A 72 -14.56 3.56 29.43
CA GLU A 72 -13.38 2.72 29.24
C GLU A 72 -13.10 1.84 30.46
N ARG A 73 -13.24 2.39 31.67
CA ARG A 73 -13.11 1.62 32.92
C ARG A 73 -14.17 0.52 33.03
N LYS A 74 -15.43 0.79 32.65
CA LYS A 74 -16.50 -0.22 32.59
C LYS A 74 -16.16 -1.34 31.60
N THR A 75 -15.64 -1.02 30.42
CA THR A 75 -15.25 -2.03 29.42
C THR A 75 -14.09 -2.90 29.91
N ARG A 76 -13.10 -2.32 30.57
CA ARG A 76 -11.98 -3.08 31.18
C ARG A 76 -12.47 -4.00 32.30
N GLN A 77 -13.38 -3.52 33.15
CA GLN A 77 -14.00 -4.34 34.21
C GLN A 77 -14.84 -5.49 33.63
N GLN A 78 -15.56 -5.25 32.54
CA GLN A 78 -16.31 -6.30 31.85
C GLN A 78 -15.39 -7.38 31.27
N ASN A 79 -14.25 -6.99 30.69
CA ASN A 79 -13.26 -7.96 30.17
C ASN A 79 -12.54 -8.75 31.27
N ALA A 80 -12.44 -8.20 32.47
CA ALA A 80 -11.90 -8.89 33.65
C ALA A 80 -12.94 -9.80 34.34
N ASN A 81 -14.20 -9.81 33.90
CA ASN A 81 -15.26 -10.63 34.48
C ASN A 81 -15.13 -12.10 34.04
N ASN A 82 -14.98 -13.02 34.99
CA ASN A 82 -14.85 -14.45 34.73
C ASN A 82 -16.05 -15.06 33.98
N LEU A 83 -17.27 -14.57 34.20
CA LEU A 83 -18.45 -15.00 33.44
C LEU A 83 -18.37 -14.55 31.97
N TRP A 84 -17.83 -13.36 31.73
CA TRP A 84 -17.58 -12.87 30.37
C TRP A 84 -16.47 -13.66 29.66
N HIS A 85 -15.43 -14.02 30.40
CA HIS A 85 -14.36 -14.89 29.92
C HIS A 85 -14.85 -16.31 29.60
N LEU A 86 -15.69 -16.90 30.47
CA LEU A 86 -16.36 -18.18 30.26
C LEU A 86 -17.34 -18.15 29.06
N ALA A 87 -18.04 -17.03 28.85
CA ALA A 87 -18.95 -16.86 27.71
C ALA A 87 -18.21 -16.68 26.36
N ARG A 88 -16.95 -16.25 26.38
CA ARG A 88 -16.09 -16.10 25.18
C ARG A 88 -15.15 -17.28 24.93
N SER A 89 -14.83 -18.08 25.95
CA SER A 89 -13.91 -19.22 25.81
C SER A 89 -14.30 -20.29 24.78
N PRO A 90 -15.60 -20.54 24.45
CA PRO A 90 -15.97 -21.47 23.38
C PRO A 90 -16.03 -20.81 21.99
N ARG A 91 -15.77 -19.50 21.86
CA ARG A 91 -15.81 -18.78 20.58
C ARG A 91 -14.43 -18.82 19.92
N LEU A 92 -14.39 -19.11 18.61
CA LEU A 92 -13.16 -19.02 17.84
C LEU A 92 -12.79 -17.53 17.65
N THR A 93 -11.74 -17.09 18.34
CA THR A 93 -11.19 -15.74 18.25
C THR A 93 -9.88 -15.75 17.46
N SER A 94 -9.48 -14.62 16.90
CA SER A 94 -8.17 -14.46 16.25
C SER A 94 -7.00 -14.93 17.12
N SER A 95 -7.10 -14.70 18.44
CA SER A 95 -6.12 -15.14 19.43
C SER A 95 -6.12 -16.65 19.73
N SER A 96 -7.27 -17.33 19.65
CA SER A 96 -7.38 -18.79 19.88
C SER A 96 -7.12 -19.60 18.61
N PHE A 97 -7.42 -19.05 17.43
CA PHE A 97 -7.15 -19.65 16.13
C PHE A 97 -5.66 -19.95 15.93
N LYS A 98 -4.78 -18.97 16.23
CA LYS A 98 -3.32 -19.14 16.18
C LYS A 98 -2.82 -20.27 17.09
N ARG A 99 -3.44 -20.45 18.26
CA ARG A 99 -3.07 -21.49 19.25
C ARG A 99 -3.60 -22.89 18.86
N ILE A 100 -4.68 -22.96 18.10
CA ILE A 100 -5.26 -24.21 17.58
C ILE A 100 -4.45 -24.68 16.36
N CYS A 101 -4.10 -23.77 15.44
CA CYS A 101 -3.29 -24.06 14.27
C CYS A 101 -1.85 -24.50 14.61
N SER A 102 -1.31 -24.07 15.74
CA SER A 102 0.06 -24.43 16.19
C SER A 102 0.13 -25.80 16.90
N ARG A 103 -1.01 -26.43 17.23
CA ARG A 103 -1.07 -27.71 17.95
C ARG A 103 -1.47 -28.90 17.09
N LYS A 104 -1.80 -28.70 15.81
CA LYS A 104 -2.13 -29.80 14.89
C LYS A 104 -1.18 -29.79 13.71
N ALA A 105 -0.47 -30.91 13.53
CA ALA A 105 0.52 -31.09 12.47
C ALA A 105 -0.09 -31.34 11.08
N ASN A 106 -1.39 -31.72 11.01
CA ASN A 106 -2.07 -32.00 9.76
C ASN A 106 -3.27 -31.07 9.56
N TYR A 107 -3.14 -30.15 8.61
CA TYR A 107 -4.08 -29.06 8.32
C TYR A 107 -5.36 -29.55 7.63
N ASP A 108 -5.32 -30.68 6.92
CA ASP A 108 -6.45 -31.19 6.14
C ASP A 108 -7.59 -31.72 7.02
N SER A 109 -7.26 -32.31 8.18
CA SER A 109 -8.23 -32.73 9.20
C SER A 109 -9.00 -31.56 9.80
N LEU A 110 -8.33 -30.43 10.02
CA LEU A 110 -8.93 -29.21 10.55
C LEU A 110 -9.84 -28.57 9.49
N ALA A 111 -9.39 -28.51 8.24
CA ALA A 111 -10.17 -28.02 7.11
C ALA A 111 -11.41 -28.90 6.84
N ALA A 112 -11.30 -30.23 6.95
CA ALA A 112 -12.42 -31.15 6.79
C ALA A 112 -13.46 -30.98 7.90
N SER A 113 -13.04 -30.85 9.17
CA SER A 113 -13.92 -30.58 10.31
C SER A 113 -14.67 -29.25 10.19
N ILE A 114 -14.03 -28.23 9.62
CA ILE A 114 -14.66 -26.92 9.34
C ILE A 114 -15.64 -27.03 8.17
N LYS A 115 -15.32 -27.83 7.15
CA LYS A 115 -16.14 -28.02 5.94
C LYS A 115 -17.38 -28.91 6.13
N THR A 116 -17.37 -29.88 7.06
CA THR A 116 -18.50 -30.81 7.25
C THR A 116 -19.54 -30.36 8.27
N THR A 117 -19.41 -29.17 8.87
CA THR A 117 -20.48 -28.65 9.72
C THR A 117 -21.52 -28.00 8.83
N ALA A 118 -22.58 -28.74 8.50
CA ALA A 118 -23.73 -28.25 7.77
C ALA A 118 -24.23 -26.93 8.39
N ILE A 119 -24.49 -25.94 7.54
CA ILE A 119 -25.00 -24.61 7.92
C ILE A 119 -26.43 -24.80 8.44
N GLY A 120 -26.55 -25.14 9.72
CA GLY A 120 -27.80 -25.05 10.45
C GLY A 120 -27.97 -23.62 10.92
N GLN A 121 -28.96 -22.90 10.37
CA GLN A 121 -29.45 -21.69 11.02
C GLN A 121 -29.82 -22.07 12.46
N THR A 122 -29.08 -21.54 13.44
CA THR A 122 -29.38 -21.83 14.84
C THR A 122 -30.75 -21.24 15.19
N LYS A 123 -31.48 -21.84 16.15
CA LYS A 123 -32.77 -21.29 16.62
C LYS A 123 -32.66 -19.82 17.07
N ALA A 124 -31.48 -19.39 17.52
CA ALA A 124 -31.20 -18.01 17.88
C ALA A 124 -31.09 -17.07 16.67
N MET A 125 -30.52 -17.55 15.55
CA MET A 125 -30.46 -16.77 14.31
C MET A 125 -31.85 -16.62 13.68
N LYS A 126 -32.65 -17.69 13.67
CA LYS A 126 -34.04 -17.63 13.22
C LYS A 126 -34.87 -16.69 14.10
N ARG A 127 -34.73 -16.79 15.43
CA ARG A 127 -35.36 -15.87 16.39
C ARG A 127 -34.91 -14.41 16.22
N GLY A 128 -33.67 -14.15 15.82
CA GLY A 128 -33.18 -12.79 15.56
C GLY A 128 -33.85 -12.16 14.35
N VAL A 129 -34.02 -12.93 13.27
CA VAL A 129 -34.77 -12.52 12.07
C VAL A 129 -36.24 -12.33 12.40
N ASP A 130 -36.83 -13.25 13.16
CA ASP A 130 -38.25 -13.19 13.55
C ASP A 130 -38.55 -12.02 14.50
N LEU A 131 -37.56 -11.56 15.29
CA LEU A 131 -37.70 -10.45 16.24
C LEU A 131 -37.23 -9.09 15.70
N GLU A 132 -36.58 -9.05 14.54
CA GLU A 132 -36.11 -7.81 13.91
C GLU A 132 -37.25 -6.79 13.70
N PRO A 133 -38.46 -7.18 13.25
CA PRO A 133 -39.58 -6.24 13.13
C PRO A 133 -40.08 -5.72 14.48
N VAL A 134 -40.03 -6.56 15.53
CA VAL A 134 -40.47 -6.20 16.89
C VAL A 134 -39.46 -5.25 17.55
N ALA A 135 -38.17 -5.53 17.39
CA ALA A 135 -37.09 -4.69 17.88
C ALA A 135 -37.02 -3.35 17.13
N ALA A 136 -37.21 -3.36 15.80
CA ALA A 136 -37.35 -2.15 15.01
C ALA A 136 -38.54 -1.32 15.48
N LYS A 137 -39.71 -1.95 15.71
CA LYS A 137 -40.90 -1.27 16.24
C LYS A 137 -40.65 -0.64 17.62
N GLN A 138 -40.09 -1.38 18.58
CA GLN A 138 -39.76 -0.86 19.90
C GLN A 138 -38.72 0.25 19.85
N TYR A 139 -37.72 0.15 18.96
CA TYR A 139 -36.73 1.18 18.76
C TYR A 139 -37.34 2.44 18.15
N CYS A 140 -38.22 2.30 17.16
CA CYS A 140 -39.02 3.39 16.61
C CYS A 140 -39.91 4.05 17.68
N GLU A 141 -40.53 3.25 18.57
CA GLU A 141 -41.37 3.73 19.68
C GLU A 141 -40.58 4.49 20.75
N VAL A 142 -39.33 4.09 21.00
CA VAL A 142 -38.46 4.71 22.02
C VAL A 142 -37.70 5.92 21.49
N THR A 143 -37.39 5.95 20.19
CA THR A 143 -36.49 6.95 19.61
C THR A 143 -37.14 7.88 18.58
N SER A 144 -38.40 7.61 18.20
CA SER A 144 -39.14 8.34 17.17
C SER A 144 -38.47 8.36 15.78
N ASN A 145 -37.49 7.49 15.54
CA ASN A 145 -36.82 7.34 14.25
C ASN A 145 -37.49 6.23 13.43
N LEU A 146 -37.69 6.44 12.13
CA LEU A 146 -38.17 5.39 11.23
C LEU A 146 -36.99 4.49 10.81
N VAL A 147 -37.13 3.17 11.00
CA VAL A 147 -36.11 2.18 10.59
C VAL A 147 -36.73 1.17 9.65
N PHE A 148 -36.12 0.96 8.48
CA PHE A 148 -36.57 -0.04 7.51
C PHE A 148 -35.76 -1.34 7.66
N PRO A 149 -36.38 -2.52 7.50
CA PRO A 149 -35.66 -3.79 7.51
C PRO A 149 -34.66 -3.84 6.35
N CYS A 150 -33.38 -4.09 6.64
CA CYS A 150 -32.32 -3.98 5.63
C CYS A 150 -32.08 -5.25 4.81
N GLY A 151 -32.91 -6.30 4.97
CA GLY A 151 -32.95 -7.46 4.08
C GLY A 151 -31.58 -8.08 3.81
N PHE A 152 -30.81 -8.37 4.86
CA PHE A 152 -29.43 -8.84 4.73
C PHE A 152 -29.38 -10.25 4.11
N VAL A 153 -29.01 -10.34 2.83
CA VAL A 153 -28.67 -11.62 2.18
C VAL A 153 -27.16 -11.80 2.19
N VAL A 154 -26.68 -12.73 3.00
CA VAL A 154 -25.28 -13.16 2.99
C VAL A 154 -25.06 -14.08 1.79
N ASN A 155 -24.12 -13.72 0.92
CA ASN A 155 -23.73 -14.57 -0.21
C ASN A 155 -23.23 -15.94 0.31
N PRO A 156 -23.87 -17.06 -0.06
CA PRO A 156 -23.54 -18.38 0.48
C PRO A 156 -22.15 -18.90 0.04
N HIS A 157 -21.51 -18.27 -0.95
CA HIS A 157 -20.15 -18.62 -1.38
C HIS A 157 -19.07 -17.76 -0.72
N ALA A 158 -19.43 -16.66 -0.04
CA ALA A 158 -18.48 -15.80 0.66
C ALA A 158 -19.10 -15.09 1.89
N PRO A 159 -19.48 -15.85 2.94
CA PRO A 159 -20.17 -15.31 4.11
C PRO A 159 -19.32 -14.39 5.01
N HIS A 160 -18.02 -14.29 4.72
CA HIS A 160 -17.06 -13.47 5.45
C HIS A 160 -16.93 -12.04 4.90
N LEU A 161 -17.56 -11.73 3.75
CA LEU A 161 -17.54 -10.40 3.13
C LEU A 161 -18.68 -9.48 3.56
N GLY A 162 -19.50 -9.87 4.53
CA GLY A 162 -20.51 -9.00 5.12
C GLY A 162 -19.92 -7.97 6.08
N THR A 163 -19.23 -6.95 5.57
CA THR A 163 -18.83 -5.77 6.36
C THR A 163 -19.27 -4.48 5.67
N THR A 164 -20.29 -3.86 6.27
CA THR A 164 -20.68 -2.43 6.34
C THR A 164 -20.42 -1.50 5.14
N PRO A 165 -21.46 -0.86 4.58
CA PRO A 165 -21.31 0.19 3.58
C PRO A 165 -20.92 1.50 4.27
N ASP A 166 -19.89 2.15 3.74
CA ASP A 166 -19.65 3.58 3.90
C ASP A 166 -19.03 4.02 2.54
N ARG A 167 -19.57 4.98 1.76
CA ARG A 167 -20.30 6.18 2.18
C ARG A 167 -20.96 6.98 1.03
N LYS A 168 -21.96 7.76 1.45
CA LYS A 168 -22.61 8.96 0.90
C LYS A 168 -23.87 8.80 0.02
N VAL A 169 -24.98 9.23 0.62
CA VAL A 169 -26.10 9.94 -0.02
C VAL A 169 -25.67 11.40 -0.28
N ILE A 170 -25.99 11.95 -1.44
CA ILE A 170 -25.86 13.38 -1.76
C ILE A 170 -27.22 14.03 -1.52
N GLU A 171 -27.27 15.13 -0.76
CA GLU A 171 -28.41 16.05 -0.74
C GLU A 171 -28.04 17.34 -1.47
N ARG A 172 -28.94 17.84 -2.32
CA ARG A 172 -28.79 19.17 -2.93
C ARG A 172 -29.50 20.22 -2.08
N GLN A 173 -28.69 21.18 -1.65
CA GLN A 173 -29.00 22.53 -1.15
C GLN A 173 -29.29 22.70 0.36
N GLY A 174 -28.19 22.82 1.12
CA GLY A 174 -27.86 24.12 1.70
C GLY A 174 -28.09 24.32 3.20
N ARG A 175 -27.21 23.79 4.05
CA ARG A 175 -26.36 24.54 5.02
C ARG A 175 -25.53 23.57 5.86
N GLN A 176 -24.32 24.02 6.18
CA GLN A 176 -23.22 23.27 6.80
C GLN A 176 -23.45 22.95 8.28
N GLU A 177 -22.92 21.81 8.73
CA GLU A 177 -21.94 21.70 9.83
C GLU A 177 -21.31 20.29 9.84
N PHE A 178 -20.02 20.21 10.16
CA PHE A 178 -19.15 19.04 9.98
C PHE A 178 -19.04 18.20 11.27
N GLU A 179 -18.94 16.86 11.14
CA GLU A 179 -18.54 15.98 12.26
C GLU A 179 -17.45 14.95 11.86
N LEU A 180 -16.53 14.78 12.81
CA LEU A 180 -15.30 14.00 12.74
C LEU A 180 -15.56 12.49 12.71
N ILE A 181 -14.86 11.79 11.82
CA ILE A 181 -14.71 10.33 11.87
C ILE A 181 -13.29 10.02 12.38
N ILE A 182 -13.18 9.31 13.49
CA ILE A 182 -11.93 8.64 13.89
C ILE A 182 -12.12 7.14 13.76
N ILE A 183 -11.41 6.56 12.80
CA ILE A 183 -11.15 5.12 12.66
C ILE A 183 -9.86 4.79 13.42
N ALA A 184 -9.90 3.66 14.12
CA ALA A 184 -8.84 3.14 14.99
C ALA A 184 -7.55 2.77 14.25
N SER A 185 -6.38 2.94 14.91
CA SER A 185 -5.32 1.91 14.91
C SER A 185 -4.32 2.13 16.06
N HIS A 186 -3.60 1.07 16.41
CA HIS A 186 -2.70 0.91 17.56
C HIS A 186 -1.51 1.89 17.58
N ASN A 187 -1.07 2.31 18.79
CA ASN A 187 0.18 1.84 19.39
C ASN A 187 0.43 2.46 20.79
N HIS A 188 1.18 1.72 21.60
CA HIS A 188 1.75 2.17 22.88
C HIS A 188 2.39 3.56 22.79
N CYS A 189 2.07 4.45 23.72
CA CYS A 189 3.11 5.19 24.42
C CYS A 189 2.66 5.62 25.81
N ARG A 190 3.51 5.32 26.79
CA ARG A 190 3.47 5.82 28.15
C ARG A 190 3.62 7.35 28.13
N ARG A 191 2.88 8.06 28.98
CA ARG A 191 3.47 9.05 29.88
C ARG A 191 2.58 9.26 31.11
N THR A 192 3.21 8.94 32.22
CA THR A 192 3.04 9.48 33.57
C THR A 192 2.65 10.96 33.59
N SER A 193 1.64 11.28 34.41
CA SER A 193 1.59 12.53 35.18
C SER A 193 0.88 12.25 36.51
N GLU A 194 1.63 12.47 37.59
CA GLU A 194 1.20 12.89 38.94
C GLU A 194 -0.20 12.48 39.43
N ALA A 195 -0.33 11.26 39.94
CA ALA A 195 -1.29 10.93 41.01
C ALA A 195 -0.95 9.58 41.69
N THR A 196 0.33 9.26 41.82
CA THR A 196 0.80 8.12 42.62
C THR A 196 1.62 8.62 43.80
N LEU A 197 1.12 9.68 44.44
CA LEU A 197 1.29 9.91 45.86
C LEU A 197 -0.06 9.56 46.50
N HIS A 198 -0.05 8.63 47.46
CA HIS A 198 -1.20 8.14 48.24
C HIS A 198 -2.13 7.09 47.60
N ARG A 199 -1.81 5.80 47.85
CA ARG A 199 -2.72 4.74 48.39
C ARG A 199 -2.27 3.33 47.97
N HIS A 200 -1.05 2.95 48.34
CA HIS A 200 -0.74 1.54 48.60
C HIS A 200 -0.02 1.45 49.95
N VAL A 201 -0.73 1.93 50.98
CA VAL A 201 -0.54 1.50 52.36
C VAL A 201 -1.67 0.50 52.62
N GLN A 202 -1.29 -0.63 53.21
CA GLN A 202 -2.09 -1.76 53.70
C GLN A 202 -2.25 -2.96 52.75
N HIS A 203 -1.69 -4.08 53.24
CA HIS A 203 -1.94 -5.49 52.92
C HIS A 203 -0.94 -6.25 52.03
N LEU A 204 0.35 -6.15 52.35
CA LEU A 204 1.26 -7.30 52.28
C LEU A 204 2.17 -7.33 53.53
N THR A 205 1.60 -7.71 54.68
CA THR A 205 2.37 -8.16 55.84
C THR A 205 2.63 -9.66 55.70
N ASN A 206 3.86 -10.02 55.33
CA ASN A 206 4.63 -11.15 55.86
C ASN A 206 5.81 -11.44 54.92
N PHE A 207 6.93 -10.73 55.09
CA PHE A 207 8.21 -11.21 54.58
C PHE A 207 9.36 -10.76 55.48
N ASN A 208 10.17 -11.73 55.89
CA ASN A 208 11.25 -11.65 56.87
C ASN A 208 12.54 -11.12 56.20
N PRO A 209 13.13 -9.98 56.64
CA PRO A 209 14.19 -9.29 55.90
C PRO A 209 15.63 -9.78 56.15
N ASP A 210 15.89 -10.77 57.02
CA ASP A 210 17.27 -11.14 57.41
C ASP A 210 17.96 -12.21 56.53
N LYS A 211 17.66 -12.30 55.23
CA LYS A 211 18.20 -13.41 54.40
C LYS A 211 18.86 -13.12 53.06
N PHE A 212 19.02 -11.87 52.62
CA PHE A 212 19.79 -11.63 51.39
C PHE A 212 20.72 -10.42 51.52
N SER A 213 22.01 -10.72 51.61
CA SER A 213 23.11 -9.77 51.46
C SER A 213 23.16 -9.26 50.02
N PHE A 214 23.10 -7.95 49.85
CA PHE A 214 23.40 -7.26 48.60
C PHE A 214 24.90 -7.33 48.33
N SER A 215 25.29 -8.21 47.42
CA SER A 215 26.58 -8.13 46.72
C SER A 215 26.39 -8.73 45.34
N ASP A 216 25.84 -7.95 44.43
CA ASP A 216 26.13 -8.07 43.00
C ASP A 216 25.80 -6.72 42.36
N GLU A 217 26.87 -6.00 42.04
CA GLU A 217 26.84 -4.84 41.17
C GLU A 217 26.06 -5.18 39.90
N VAL A 218 25.04 -4.39 39.59
CA VAL A 218 24.40 -4.40 38.28
C VAL A 218 25.46 -3.95 37.27
N LYS A 219 26.17 -4.90 36.67
CA LYS A 219 26.97 -4.67 35.48
C LYS A 219 26.01 -4.24 34.38
N MET A 220 26.04 -2.95 34.04
CA MET A 220 25.63 -2.50 32.72
C MET A 220 26.33 -3.39 31.70
N ASN A 221 25.58 -3.96 30.77
CA ASN A 221 26.13 -4.78 29.69
C ASN A 221 26.97 -3.85 28.78
N PRO A 222 28.32 -3.90 28.80
CA PRO A 222 29.17 -3.00 28.03
C PRO A 222 29.73 -3.71 26.79
N SER A 223 29.01 -4.66 26.20
CA SER A 223 29.53 -5.45 25.09
C SER A 223 28.59 -5.44 23.89
N GLY A 224 29.07 -4.84 22.79
CA GLY A 224 28.66 -5.13 21.42
C GLY A 224 28.85 -6.61 21.09
N ALA A 225 27.95 -7.46 21.59
CA ALA A 225 27.91 -8.86 21.22
C ALA A 225 27.35 -8.93 19.80
N SER A 226 28.23 -9.23 18.84
CA SER A 226 27.85 -9.55 17.46
C SER A 226 26.83 -10.67 17.47
N SER A 227 25.56 -10.35 17.17
CA SER A 227 24.66 -11.37 16.67
C SER A 227 25.16 -11.65 15.25
N GLY A 228 26.16 -12.52 15.10
CA GLY A 228 26.62 -13.05 13.81
C GLY A 228 25.55 -13.93 13.13
N LYS A 229 24.29 -13.58 13.34
CA LYS A 229 23.10 -14.26 12.90
C LYS A 229 22.98 -14.05 11.40
N THR A 230 22.77 -15.15 10.70
CA THR A 230 22.41 -15.10 9.30
C THR A 230 20.90 -15.03 9.13
N PHE A 231 20.46 -14.40 8.06
CA PHE A 231 19.05 -14.32 7.68
C PHE A 231 18.91 -14.13 6.17
N LEU A 232 17.71 -14.40 5.65
CA LEU A 232 17.39 -14.21 4.24
C LEU A 232 16.61 -12.90 4.06
N PHE A 233 16.96 -12.15 3.02
CA PHE A 233 16.17 -11.00 2.58
C PHE A 233 15.94 -11.07 1.08
N THR A 234 14.77 -10.61 0.63
CA THR A 234 14.34 -10.72 -0.77
C THR A 234 13.88 -9.37 -1.30
N SER A 235 14.35 -9.03 -2.50
CA SER A 235 13.84 -7.90 -3.27
C SER A 235 13.41 -8.37 -4.66
N GLU A 236 12.42 -7.68 -5.25
CA GLU A 236 11.99 -7.91 -6.62
C GLU A 236 12.20 -6.69 -7.51
N SER A 237 12.14 -6.92 -8.82
CA SER A 237 12.12 -5.89 -9.85
C SER A 237 11.32 -6.37 -11.06
N VAL A 238 10.92 -5.43 -11.91
CA VAL A 238 10.16 -5.70 -13.13
C VAL A 238 10.79 -4.97 -14.33
N ARG A 239 10.54 -5.49 -15.54
CA ARG A 239 11.03 -4.90 -16.80
C ARG A 239 10.18 -3.72 -17.27
N GLU A 240 10.70 -2.99 -18.26
CA GLU A 240 10.04 -1.85 -18.92
C GLU A 240 8.64 -2.18 -19.45
N GLY A 241 8.38 -3.42 -19.88
CA GLY A 241 7.09 -3.84 -20.43
C GLY A 241 6.08 -4.37 -19.42
N HIS A 242 6.42 -4.44 -18.14
CA HIS A 242 5.46 -4.74 -17.08
C HIS A 242 4.37 -3.67 -17.06
N SER A 243 3.08 -4.04 -16.99
CA SER A 243 1.96 -3.10 -17.13
C SER A 243 2.07 -1.88 -16.22
N ASP A 244 2.32 -2.08 -14.92
CA ASP A 244 2.53 -0.95 -13.98
C ASP A 244 3.74 -0.07 -14.35
N LYS A 245 4.87 -0.67 -14.75
CA LYS A 245 6.08 0.10 -15.09
C LYS A 245 5.95 0.82 -16.42
N MET A 246 5.15 0.29 -17.33
CA MET A 246 4.75 0.99 -18.55
C MET A 246 3.91 2.23 -18.19
N CYS A 247 2.98 2.13 -17.23
CA CYS A 247 2.24 3.30 -16.73
C CYS A 247 3.16 4.34 -16.10
N ASP A 248 4.10 3.93 -15.24
CA ASP A 248 5.10 4.83 -14.66
C ASP A 248 5.92 5.58 -15.74
N GLN A 249 6.42 4.86 -16.74
CA GLN A 249 7.19 5.45 -17.84
C GLN A 249 6.35 6.40 -18.70
N ILE A 250 5.06 6.11 -18.90
CA ILE A 250 4.14 6.99 -19.63
C ILE A 250 3.85 8.25 -18.82
N SER A 251 3.53 8.11 -17.54
CA SER A 251 3.30 9.22 -16.62
C SER A 251 4.50 10.18 -16.58
N ASP A 252 5.71 9.65 -16.48
CA ASP A 252 6.92 10.49 -16.51
C ASP A 252 7.30 11.02 -17.90
N ALA A 253 6.94 10.33 -18.98
CA ALA A 253 7.08 10.89 -20.33
C ALA A 253 6.17 12.11 -20.54
N VAL A 254 4.95 12.05 -20.00
CA VAL A 254 4.02 13.19 -20.00
C VAL A 254 4.59 14.34 -19.18
N LEU A 255 5.09 14.06 -17.97
CA LEU A 255 5.77 15.08 -17.15
C LEU A 255 6.95 15.72 -17.89
N ASP A 256 7.85 14.91 -18.46
CA ASP A 256 9.01 15.41 -19.20
C ASP A 256 8.60 16.26 -20.41
N ALA A 257 7.53 15.88 -21.13
CA ALA A 257 7.01 16.66 -22.25
C ALA A 257 6.52 18.04 -21.80
N TYR A 258 5.79 18.12 -20.68
CA TYR A 258 5.37 19.40 -20.10
C TYR A 258 6.55 20.24 -19.60
N LEU A 259 7.51 19.64 -18.88
CA LEU A 259 8.67 20.36 -18.35
C LEU A 259 9.66 20.83 -19.42
N SER A 260 9.69 20.17 -20.58
CA SER A 260 10.54 20.57 -21.70
C SER A 260 10.13 21.92 -22.31
N GLU A 261 8.86 22.29 -22.20
CA GLU A 261 8.31 23.56 -22.72
C GLU A 261 7.99 24.57 -21.61
N ASP A 262 7.50 24.10 -20.47
CA ASP A 262 7.17 24.90 -19.29
C ASP A 262 7.77 24.25 -18.02
N PRO A 263 8.98 24.68 -17.61
CA PRO A 263 9.66 24.15 -16.42
C PRO A 263 8.88 24.33 -15.09
N ASP A 264 7.85 25.17 -15.08
CA ASP A 264 7.00 25.44 -13.92
C ASP A 264 5.67 24.68 -13.95
N SER A 265 5.48 23.80 -14.93
CA SER A 265 4.31 22.92 -15.05
C SER A 265 3.98 22.23 -13.74
N LYS A 266 2.70 22.25 -13.37
CA LYS A 266 2.15 21.45 -12.27
C LYS A 266 1.53 20.21 -12.88
N VAL A 267 2.07 19.05 -12.54
CA VAL A 267 1.69 17.77 -13.16
C VAL A 267 1.44 16.75 -12.06
N ALA A 268 0.29 16.09 -12.14
CA ALA A 268 -0.11 14.91 -11.39
C ALA A 268 -0.82 13.97 -12.39
N CYS A 269 -0.04 13.35 -13.27
CA CYS A 269 -0.55 12.51 -14.35
C CYS A 269 -0.43 11.03 -14.00
N GLU A 270 -1.57 10.40 -13.74
CA GLU A 270 -1.69 8.96 -13.55
C GLU A 270 -1.98 8.27 -14.90
N CYS A 271 -1.50 7.05 -15.04
CA CYS A 271 -1.72 6.22 -16.22
C CYS A 271 -2.31 4.86 -15.81
N VAL A 272 -3.36 4.45 -16.53
CA VAL A 272 -3.95 3.12 -16.43
C VAL A 272 -3.80 2.40 -17.77
N ALA A 273 -3.33 1.15 -17.73
CA ALA A 273 -3.16 0.31 -18.90
C ALA A 273 -3.97 -0.98 -18.78
N LYS A 274 -4.71 -1.31 -19.84
CA LYS A 274 -5.33 -2.63 -20.03
C LYS A 274 -5.31 -3.01 -21.51
N THR A 275 -5.85 -4.17 -21.87
CA THR A 275 -5.91 -4.68 -23.25
C THR A 275 -6.31 -3.58 -24.25
N GLY A 276 -5.36 -3.17 -25.09
CA GLY A 276 -5.57 -2.17 -26.14
C GLY A 276 -5.86 -0.74 -25.66
N MET A 277 -5.70 -0.42 -24.38
CA MET A 277 -6.07 0.88 -23.81
C MET A 277 -4.96 1.45 -22.93
N ILE A 278 -4.64 2.73 -23.16
CA ILE A 278 -3.98 3.62 -22.21
C ILE A 278 -4.98 4.72 -21.82
N LEU A 279 -5.17 4.96 -20.53
CA LEU A 279 -5.94 6.08 -20.00
C LEU A 279 -5.00 6.97 -19.18
N LEU A 280 -4.90 8.24 -19.56
CA LEU A 280 -4.28 9.28 -18.75
C LEU A 280 -5.36 9.96 -17.91
N VAL A 281 -5.14 10.09 -16.61
CA VAL A 281 -6.08 10.68 -15.65
C VAL A 281 -5.33 11.50 -14.60
N GLY A 282 -5.93 12.59 -14.12
CA GLY A 282 -5.35 13.44 -13.08
C GLY A 282 -5.30 14.90 -13.50
N GLU A 283 -4.32 15.65 -13.00
CA GLU A 283 -4.31 17.10 -13.10
C GLU A 283 -3.03 17.66 -13.75
N VAL A 284 -3.19 18.55 -14.72
CA VAL A 284 -2.10 19.30 -15.33
C VAL A 284 -2.46 20.77 -15.51
N THR A 285 -1.65 21.65 -14.91
CA THR A 285 -1.67 23.09 -15.19
C THR A 285 -0.31 23.50 -15.76
N SER A 286 -0.29 23.89 -17.03
CA SER A 286 0.93 24.23 -17.77
C SER A 286 0.63 25.20 -18.91
N LYS A 287 1.65 25.94 -19.36
CA LYS A 287 1.62 26.75 -20.58
C LYS A 287 2.01 25.95 -21.84
N ALA A 288 2.55 24.74 -21.67
CA ALA A 288 3.00 23.90 -22.76
C ALA A 288 1.83 23.34 -23.59
N ILE A 289 2.08 23.06 -24.88
CA ILE A 289 1.12 22.43 -25.78
C ILE A 289 1.67 21.07 -26.18
N VAL A 290 1.26 20.04 -25.44
CA VAL A 290 1.79 18.68 -25.58
C VAL A 290 0.86 17.80 -26.40
N ASP A 291 1.38 17.17 -27.46
CA ASP A 291 0.70 16.04 -28.13
C ASP A 291 0.82 14.77 -27.28
N LEU A 292 -0.12 14.61 -26.34
CA LEU A 292 -0.18 13.47 -25.43
C LEU A 292 -0.29 12.12 -26.16
N THR A 293 -0.95 12.08 -27.32
CA THR A 293 -1.09 10.84 -28.09
C THR A 293 0.27 10.40 -28.61
N SER A 294 1.03 11.32 -29.20
CA SER A 294 2.38 11.04 -29.67
C SER A 294 3.33 10.67 -28.52
N VAL A 295 3.26 11.35 -27.37
CA VAL A 295 4.08 11.03 -26.18
C VAL A 295 3.82 9.61 -25.68
N VAL A 296 2.54 9.23 -25.52
CA VAL A 296 2.15 7.87 -25.09
C VAL A 296 2.64 6.83 -26.11
N ARG A 297 2.31 7.01 -27.39
CA ARG A 297 2.66 6.04 -28.44
C ARG A 297 4.16 5.88 -28.61
N ASN A 298 4.93 6.97 -28.55
CA ASN A 298 6.39 6.91 -28.62
C ASN A 298 6.99 6.19 -27.41
N THR A 299 6.41 6.36 -26.22
CA THR A 299 6.84 5.65 -25.02
C THR A 299 6.59 4.14 -25.14
N VAL A 300 5.38 3.74 -25.52
CA VAL A 300 5.03 2.32 -25.75
C VAL A 300 5.91 1.70 -26.85
N LYS A 301 6.21 2.45 -27.92
CA LYS A 301 7.14 2.05 -28.98
C LYS A 301 8.55 1.79 -28.43
N LYS A 302 9.11 2.70 -27.62
CA LYS A 302 10.44 2.55 -27.00
C LYS A 302 10.53 1.33 -26.06
N ILE A 303 9.44 1.01 -25.37
CA ILE A 303 9.32 -0.18 -24.51
C ILE A 303 9.36 -1.48 -25.34
N GLY A 304 8.87 -1.45 -26.59
CA GLY A 304 8.95 -2.57 -27.53
C GLY A 304 7.61 -3.26 -27.81
N TYR A 305 6.49 -2.66 -27.40
CA TYR A 305 5.14 -3.10 -27.77
C TYR A 305 4.73 -2.48 -29.11
N ASP A 306 5.05 -3.18 -30.18
CA ASP A 306 4.92 -2.72 -31.58
C ASP A 306 4.11 -3.67 -32.46
N HIS A 307 3.45 -4.69 -31.88
CA HIS A 307 2.66 -5.63 -32.66
C HIS A 307 1.67 -6.37 -31.76
N SER A 308 0.48 -6.67 -32.29
CA SER A 308 -0.60 -7.36 -31.56
C SER A 308 -0.17 -8.74 -31.03
N SER A 309 0.76 -9.42 -31.72
CA SER A 309 1.35 -10.70 -31.27
C SER A 309 2.11 -10.60 -29.95
N LYS A 310 2.63 -9.42 -29.60
CA LYS A 310 3.29 -9.15 -28.31
C LYS A 310 2.29 -8.87 -27.18
N GLY A 311 0.99 -8.79 -27.50
CA GLY A 311 -0.10 -8.50 -26.56
C GLY A 311 -0.48 -7.02 -26.49
N PHE A 312 0.28 -6.11 -27.09
CA PHE A 312 0.00 -4.68 -27.15
C PHE A 312 0.75 -4.03 -28.33
N ASP A 313 0.19 -2.97 -28.93
CA ASP A 313 0.79 -2.27 -30.07
C ASP A 313 0.56 -0.76 -29.98
N TYR A 314 1.65 0.01 -29.95
CA TYR A 314 1.61 1.47 -29.91
C TYR A 314 0.88 2.10 -31.10
N LYS A 315 0.76 1.40 -32.25
CA LYS A 315 0.10 1.93 -33.45
C LYS A 315 -1.43 1.88 -33.36
N THR A 316 -1.96 0.88 -32.66
CA THR A 316 -3.40 0.54 -32.69
C THR A 316 -4.08 0.69 -31.34
N CYS A 317 -3.34 0.85 -30.24
CA CYS A 317 -3.95 1.06 -28.93
C CYS A 317 -4.76 2.36 -28.87
N SER A 318 -5.86 2.34 -28.13
CA SER A 318 -6.61 3.53 -27.74
C SER A 318 -5.83 4.33 -26.71
N VAL A 319 -5.78 5.65 -26.89
CA VAL A 319 -5.27 6.59 -25.90
C VAL A 319 -6.42 7.49 -25.49
N LEU A 320 -6.84 7.36 -24.24
CA LEU A 320 -7.90 8.15 -23.63
C LEU A 320 -7.27 9.16 -22.68
N VAL A 321 -7.78 10.39 -22.69
CA VAL A 321 -7.25 11.48 -21.88
C VAL A 321 -8.39 12.08 -21.06
N ALA A 322 -8.24 12.03 -19.75
CA ALA A 322 -9.11 12.63 -18.75
C ALA A 322 -8.27 13.48 -17.78
N LEU A 323 -7.56 14.47 -18.34
CA LEU A 323 -6.74 15.41 -17.59
C LEU A 323 -7.49 16.74 -17.42
N GLU A 324 -7.51 17.26 -16.20
CA GLU A 324 -8.10 18.55 -15.86
C GLU A 324 -7.04 19.51 -15.30
N PRO A 325 -7.29 20.83 -15.21
CA PRO A 325 -6.41 21.74 -14.50
C PRO A 325 -6.29 21.38 -13.01
N GLN A 326 -5.13 21.65 -12.41
CA GLN A 326 -4.97 21.55 -10.95
C GLN A 326 -5.98 22.45 -10.23
N CYS A 327 -6.54 21.95 -9.13
CA CYS A 327 -7.43 22.73 -8.27
C CYS A 327 -6.79 24.07 -7.87
N VAL A 328 -7.56 25.16 -8.04
CA VAL A 328 -7.12 26.52 -7.75
C VAL A 328 -6.82 26.70 -6.25
N GLU A 329 -7.56 26.03 -5.36
CA GLU A 329 -7.32 26.09 -3.91
C GLU A 329 -5.96 25.51 -3.53
N ILE A 330 -5.59 24.36 -4.12
CA ILE A 330 -4.26 23.74 -3.95
C ILE A 330 -3.17 24.65 -4.50
N SER A 331 -3.40 25.22 -5.68
CA SER A 331 -2.43 26.11 -6.33
C SER A 331 -2.18 27.38 -5.51
N ASN A 332 -3.26 27.98 -5.00
CA ASN A 332 -3.19 29.21 -4.23
C ASN A 332 -2.51 28.99 -2.88
N CYS A 333 -2.84 27.92 -2.16
CA CYS A 333 -2.25 27.71 -0.84
C CYS A 333 -0.77 27.32 -0.92
N ALA A 334 -0.34 26.59 -1.95
CA ALA A 334 1.05 26.10 -2.04
C ALA A 334 2.01 27.07 -2.76
N PHE A 335 1.55 27.83 -3.76
CA PHE A 335 2.45 28.55 -4.67
C PHE A 335 2.18 30.06 -4.80
N LYS A 336 0.93 30.50 -4.67
CA LYS A 336 0.56 31.88 -4.99
C LYS A 336 1.14 32.86 -3.98
N ASP A 337 1.68 33.98 -4.48
CA ASP A 337 2.27 35.07 -3.71
C ASP A 337 3.38 34.62 -2.73
N ARG A 338 4.11 33.56 -3.10
CA ARG A 338 5.25 33.02 -2.35
C ARG A 338 6.54 33.09 -3.15
N ASP A 339 7.64 33.32 -2.45
CA ASP A 339 8.98 33.17 -3.02
C ASP A 339 9.24 31.71 -3.40
N GLN A 340 10.03 31.51 -4.46
CA GLN A 340 10.27 30.17 -5.01
C GLN A 340 10.90 29.21 -3.98
N GLU A 341 11.77 29.71 -3.10
CA GLU A 341 12.40 28.90 -2.05
C GLU A 341 11.42 28.55 -0.90
N ASP A 342 10.34 29.32 -0.74
CA ASP A 342 9.35 29.22 0.34
C ASP A 342 7.99 28.68 -0.10
N ILE A 343 7.91 28.10 -1.30
CA ILE A 343 6.72 27.36 -1.72
C ILE A 343 6.38 26.28 -0.70
N GLY A 344 5.09 26.09 -0.48
CA GLY A 344 4.60 25.03 0.39
C GLY A 344 4.74 23.66 -0.26
N ALA A 345 4.79 22.60 0.56
CA ALA A 345 4.61 21.25 0.07
C ALA A 345 3.27 21.12 -0.67
N GLY A 346 3.28 20.45 -1.82
CA GLY A 346 2.07 20.27 -2.64
C GLY A 346 1.03 19.33 -2.03
N ASP A 347 1.41 18.56 -1.01
CA ASP A 347 0.52 17.71 -0.20
C ASP A 347 1.18 17.45 1.17
N GLN A 348 0.42 16.89 2.10
CA GLN A 348 0.98 16.24 3.28
C GLN A 348 1.57 14.87 2.92
N GLY A 349 2.46 14.37 3.77
CA GLY A 349 2.97 13.00 3.63
C GLY A 349 4.24 12.77 4.41
N LEU A 350 4.70 11.53 4.39
CA LEU A 350 5.97 11.11 4.97
C LEU A 350 6.79 10.40 3.90
N MET A 351 8.10 10.61 3.87
CA MET A 351 9.01 10.07 2.87
C MET A 351 10.24 9.48 3.56
N PHE A 352 10.88 8.52 2.90
CA PHE A 352 12.06 7.86 3.43
C PHE A 352 13.23 7.85 2.46
N GLY A 353 14.40 8.15 3.01
CA GLY A 353 15.71 8.00 2.40
C GLY A 353 16.43 6.82 3.02
N TYR A 354 17.06 5.96 2.22
CA TYR A 354 17.85 4.86 2.76
C TYR A 354 19.17 4.72 2.02
N ALA A 355 20.22 4.36 2.76
CA ALA A 355 21.53 4.02 2.23
C ALA A 355 22.19 2.94 3.11
N THR A 356 23.01 2.11 2.49
CA THR A 356 23.74 0.98 3.09
C THR A 356 25.12 0.90 2.44
N ASP A 357 26.17 0.53 3.17
CA ASP A 357 27.54 0.40 2.65
C ASP A 357 27.81 -0.94 1.95
N GLU A 358 26.81 -1.83 1.88
CA GLU A 358 26.96 -3.18 1.30
C GLU A 358 27.30 -3.18 -0.20
N THR A 359 27.06 -2.07 -0.91
CA THR A 359 27.45 -1.85 -2.31
C THR A 359 28.00 -0.44 -2.53
N GLU A 360 28.76 -0.27 -3.62
CA GLU A 360 29.34 1.03 -3.99
C GLU A 360 28.25 2.08 -4.25
N GLU A 361 27.14 1.68 -4.86
CA GLU A 361 25.99 2.52 -5.17
C GLU A 361 25.19 2.94 -3.90
N CYS A 362 25.62 2.45 -2.73
CA CYS A 362 24.94 2.58 -1.44
C CYS A 362 23.50 2.04 -1.43
N MET A 363 23.26 0.93 -2.12
CA MET A 363 21.94 0.30 -2.27
C MET A 363 21.97 -1.16 -1.80
N PRO A 364 20.81 -1.74 -1.42
CA PRO A 364 20.75 -3.16 -1.12
C PRO A 364 21.14 -4.02 -2.32
N LEU A 365 22.03 -5.00 -2.11
CA LEU A 365 22.48 -5.93 -3.14
C LEU A 365 21.30 -6.70 -3.75
N THR A 366 20.31 -7.08 -2.94
CA THR A 366 19.08 -7.75 -3.42
C THR A 366 18.36 -6.94 -4.49
N SER A 367 18.15 -5.64 -4.26
CA SER A 367 17.44 -4.76 -5.19
C SER A 367 18.27 -4.49 -6.44
N LEU A 368 19.58 -4.21 -6.27
CA LEU A 368 20.49 -3.97 -7.38
C LEU A 368 20.58 -5.16 -8.33
N LEU A 369 20.74 -6.38 -7.80
CA LEU A 369 20.80 -7.58 -8.63
C LEU A 369 19.47 -7.83 -9.37
N ALA A 370 18.33 -7.63 -8.71
CA ALA A 370 17.02 -7.73 -9.37
C ALA A 370 16.88 -6.73 -10.54
N HIS A 371 17.28 -5.46 -10.34
CA HIS A 371 17.29 -4.48 -11.43
C HIS A 371 18.24 -4.88 -12.57
N LYS A 372 19.48 -5.25 -12.25
CA LYS A 372 20.50 -5.61 -13.24
C LYS A 372 20.10 -6.85 -14.06
N ILE A 373 19.40 -7.83 -13.47
CA ILE A 373 18.83 -8.99 -14.18
C ILE A 373 17.81 -8.53 -15.24
N ASN A 374 16.87 -7.66 -14.87
CA ASN A 374 15.86 -7.14 -15.80
C ASN A 374 16.46 -6.24 -16.87
N TYR A 375 17.50 -5.47 -16.54
CA TYR A 375 18.24 -4.64 -17.49
C TYR A 375 19.01 -5.51 -18.50
N ARG A 376 19.68 -6.57 -18.03
CA ARG A 376 20.38 -7.52 -18.91
C ARG A 376 19.44 -8.19 -19.91
N MET A 377 18.24 -8.59 -19.49
CA MET A 377 17.22 -9.13 -20.41
C MET A 377 16.78 -8.10 -21.47
N LYS A 378 16.73 -6.81 -21.12
CA LYS A 378 16.49 -5.73 -22.09
C LYS A 378 17.61 -5.63 -23.13
N GLU A 379 18.87 -5.68 -22.70
CA GLU A 379 20.01 -5.65 -23.63
C GLU A 379 19.96 -6.80 -24.63
N LEU A 380 19.77 -8.03 -24.12
CA LEU A 380 19.69 -9.25 -24.93
C LEU A 380 18.51 -9.24 -25.92
N SER A 381 17.40 -8.63 -25.54
CA SER A 381 16.24 -8.45 -26.43
C SER A 381 16.55 -7.43 -27.52
N ARG A 382 17.13 -6.28 -27.15
CA ARG A 382 17.38 -5.15 -28.09
C ARG A 382 18.54 -5.40 -29.05
N ASN A 383 19.57 -6.12 -28.62
CA ASN A 383 20.72 -6.45 -29.48
C ASN A 383 20.45 -7.66 -30.40
N GLY A 384 19.29 -8.32 -30.25
CA GLY A 384 18.89 -9.47 -31.06
C GLY A 384 19.53 -10.80 -30.66
N GLU A 385 20.28 -10.86 -29.55
CA GLU A 385 20.91 -12.10 -29.08
C GLU A 385 19.89 -13.09 -28.49
N CYS A 386 18.85 -12.57 -27.83
CA CYS A 386 17.69 -13.32 -27.36
C CYS A 386 16.40 -12.66 -27.88
N PRO A 387 16.10 -12.76 -29.19
CA PRO A 387 14.98 -12.04 -29.81
C PRO A 387 13.61 -12.57 -29.35
N TRP A 388 13.59 -13.77 -28.75
CA TRP A 388 12.43 -14.38 -28.13
C TRP A 388 11.98 -13.68 -26.85
N ILE A 389 12.84 -12.87 -26.22
CA ILE A 389 12.49 -12.10 -25.01
C ILE A 389 11.56 -10.94 -25.40
N LEU A 390 10.33 -10.98 -24.89
CA LEU A 390 9.31 -9.94 -25.06
C LEU A 390 9.35 -8.92 -23.91
N PRO A 391 8.66 -7.76 -23.99
CA PRO A 391 8.88 -6.64 -23.06
C PRO A 391 8.55 -6.91 -21.58
N ASP A 392 7.54 -7.72 -21.27
CA ASP A 392 7.15 -8.01 -19.88
C ASP A 392 8.08 -9.03 -19.21
N GLY A 393 8.36 -8.81 -17.92
CA GLY A 393 9.19 -9.69 -17.14
C GLY A 393 9.38 -9.21 -15.70
N LYS A 394 9.72 -10.16 -14.83
CA LYS A 394 9.92 -9.98 -13.39
C LYS A 394 11.15 -10.76 -12.96
N SER A 395 11.85 -10.24 -11.97
CA SER A 395 12.94 -10.93 -11.30
C SER A 395 12.84 -10.76 -9.79
N GLN A 396 13.26 -11.76 -9.04
CA GLN A 396 13.36 -11.69 -7.59
C GLN A 396 14.67 -12.32 -7.13
N VAL A 397 15.37 -11.66 -6.21
CA VAL A 397 16.64 -12.13 -5.68
C VAL A 397 16.56 -12.18 -4.16
N THR A 398 16.81 -13.37 -3.61
CA THR A 398 16.97 -13.61 -2.19
C THR A 398 18.45 -13.77 -1.87
N VAL A 399 18.97 -12.97 -0.95
CA VAL A 399 20.36 -13.03 -0.49
C VAL A 399 20.37 -13.45 0.97
N GLU A 400 21.34 -14.29 1.31
CA GLU A 400 21.70 -14.59 2.70
C GLU A 400 22.67 -13.54 3.20
N TYR A 401 22.30 -12.89 4.29
CA TYR A 401 23.07 -11.84 4.94
C TYR A 401 23.54 -12.29 6.31
N LYS A 402 24.66 -11.71 6.75
CA LYS A 402 25.10 -11.70 8.14
C LYS A 402 24.91 -10.31 8.74
N ASP A 403 24.34 -10.25 9.93
CA ASP A 403 24.31 -9.02 10.71
C ASP A 403 25.71 -8.74 11.30
N ASN A 404 26.28 -7.60 10.92
CA ASN A 404 27.58 -7.13 11.35
C ASN A 404 27.43 -5.82 12.14
N MET A 405 26.90 -5.92 13.36
CA MET A 405 26.65 -4.79 14.24
C MET A 405 25.74 -3.73 13.57
N GLY A 406 24.64 -4.18 12.97
CA GLY A 406 23.69 -3.33 12.29
C GLY A 406 24.01 -3.06 10.81
N ALA A 407 25.26 -3.24 10.37
CA ALA A 407 25.62 -3.22 8.96
C ALA A 407 25.31 -4.59 8.33
N MET A 408 24.91 -4.60 7.05
CA MET A 408 24.49 -5.82 6.36
C MET A 408 25.63 -6.35 5.49
N GLU A 409 26.10 -7.56 5.78
CA GLU A 409 27.13 -8.24 5.00
C GLU A 409 26.48 -9.31 4.09
N PRO A 410 26.41 -9.12 2.76
CA PRO A 410 25.90 -10.13 1.84
C PRO A 410 26.88 -11.32 1.76
N LEU A 411 26.42 -12.53 2.07
CA LEU A 411 27.24 -13.74 2.02
C LEU A 411 27.12 -14.45 0.66
N ARG A 412 25.88 -14.70 0.23
CA ARG A 412 25.58 -15.46 -1.00
C ARG A 412 24.16 -15.22 -1.49
N VAL A 413 23.92 -15.46 -2.77
CA VAL A 413 22.56 -15.48 -3.35
C VAL A 413 21.93 -16.83 -3.04
N HIS A 414 20.84 -16.80 -2.28
CA HIS A 414 20.07 -17.97 -1.91
C HIS A 414 19.10 -18.41 -3.01
N THR A 415 18.34 -17.49 -3.59
CA THR A 415 17.35 -17.81 -4.61
C THR A 415 17.29 -16.74 -5.67
N VAL A 416 17.18 -17.17 -6.92
CA VAL A 416 16.90 -16.30 -8.07
C VAL A 416 15.61 -16.77 -8.74
N VAL A 417 14.66 -15.87 -8.93
CA VAL A 417 13.45 -16.09 -9.73
C VAL A 417 13.51 -15.18 -10.95
N ILE A 418 13.25 -15.74 -12.13
CA ILE A 418 13.08 -14.97 -13.36
C ILE A 418 11.86 -15.50 -14.10
N SER A 419 10.89 -14.62 -14.37
CA SER A 419 9.75 -14.87 -15.24
C SER A 419 9.78 -13.83 -16.35
N VAL A 420 9.79 -14.25 -17.60
CA VAL A 420 9.89 -13.34 -18.75
C VAL A 420 8.89 -13.74 -19.81
N GLN A 421 8.19 -12.76 -20.37
CA GLN A 421 7.31 -12.99 -21.51
C GLN A 421 8.17 -13.42 -22.70
N HIS A 422 7.73 -14.45 -23.43
CA HIS A 422 8.52 -15.01 -24.51
C HIS A 422 7.70 -15.32 -25.77
N SER A 423 8.38 -15.41 -26.91
CA SER A 423 7.80 -15.90 -28.16
C SER A 423 7.41 -17.38 -28.05
N PRO A 424 6.42 -17.86 -28.83
CA PRO A 424 5.95 -19.24 -28.76
C PRO A 424 6.94 -20.27 -29.31
N ASP A 425 7.94 -19.85 -30.09
CA ASP A 425 8.79 -20.74 -30.89
C ASP A 425 10.01 -21.29 -30.14
N ILE A 426 10.30 -20.81 -28.93
CA ILE A 426 11.45 -21.26 -28.13
C ILE A 426 11.04 -22.30 -27.07
N SER A 427 11.87 -23.33 -26.86
CA SER A 427 11.64 -24.34 -25.83
C SER A 427 11.91 -23.82 -24.42
N VAL A 428 11.29 -24.44 -23.41
CA VAL A 428 11.48 -24.07 -22.00
C VAL A 428 12.92 -24.33 -21.57
N GLU A 429 13.51 -25.40 -22.08
CA GLU A 429 14.89 -25.82 -21.85
C GLU A 429 15.87 -24.75 -22.34
N GLU A 430 15.69 -24.24 -23.56
CA GLU A 430 16.52 -23.16 -24.12
C GLU A 430 16.32 -21.85 -23.37
N ILE A 431 15.08 -21.50 -22.98
CA ILE A 431 14.83 -20.31 -22.15
C ILE A 431 15.62 -20.42 -20.85
N ARG A 432 15.52 -21.54 -20.13
CA ARG A 432 16.22 -21.75 -18.86
C ARG A 432 17.74 -21.69 -19.04
N HIS A 433 18.26 -22.29 -20.10
CA HIS A 433 19.68 -22.23 -20.44
C HIS A 433 20.13 -20.79 -20.71
N HIS A 434 19.43 -20.03 -21.55
CA HIS A 434 19.75 -18.63 -21.84
C HIS A 434 19.65 -17.75 -20.60
N LEU A 435 18.61 -17.90 -19.77
CA LEU A 435 18.48 -17.16 -18.52
C LEU A 435 19.63 -17.48 -17.57
N MET A 436 20.09 -18.72 -17.50
CA MET A 436 21.25 -19.08 -16.67
C MET A 436 22.55 -18.47 -17.21
N GLU A 437 22.93 -18.79 -18.44
CA GLU A 437 24.25 -18.46 -18.98
C GLU A 437 24.40 -17.00 -19.36
N LYS A 438 23.35 -16.37 -19.91
CA LYS A 438 23.43 -15.02 -20.48
C LYS A 438 22.91 -13.92 -19.55
N VAL A 439 22.17 -14.30 -18.50
CA VAL A 439 21.58 -13.35 -17.53
C VAL A 439 22.16 -13.58 -16.14
N VAL A 440 21.89 -14.73 -15.50
CA VAL A 440 22.25 -14.97 -14.10
C VAL A 440 23.77 -14.93 -13.90
N LYS A 441 24.54 -15.73 -14.66
CA LYS A 441 26.00 -15.81 -14.53
C LYS A 441 26.73 -14.54 -14.99
N VAL A 442 26.09 -13.74 -15.84
CA VAL A 442 26.63 -12.45 -16.31
C VAL A 442 26.42 -11.35 -15.27
N VAL A 443 25.25 -11.33 -14.62
CA VAL A 443 24.86 -10.26 -13.69
C VAL A 443 25.34 -10.51 -12.27
N ILE A 444 25.21 -11.74 -11.78
CA ILE A 444 25.52 -12.07 -10.39
C ILE A 444 26.99 -12.48 -10.30
N PRO A 445 27.83 -11.77 -9.51
CA PRO A 445 29.21 -12.15 -9.29
C PRO A 445 29.33 -13.60 -8.81
N ALA A 446 30.23 -14.36 -9.42
CA ALA A 446 30.42 -15.80 -9.13
C ALA A 446 30.66 -16.09 -7.64
N LYS A 447 31.28 -15.17 -6.90
CA LYS A 447 31.51 -15.29 -5.45
C LYS A 447 30.22 -15.43 -4.62
N TYR A 448 29.07 -15.03 -5.16
CA TYR A 448 27.78 -15.15 -4.49
C TYR A 448 26.95 -16.35 -4.96
N LEU A 449 27.42 -17.11 -5.96
CA LEU A 449 26.73 -18.27 -6.50
C LEU A 449 27.44 -19.55 -6.04
N ASP A 450 26.68 -20.51 -5.56
CA ASP A 450 27.20 -21.82 -5.16
C ASP A 450 26.25 -22.97 -5.56
N ASP A 451 26.63 -24.19 -5.20
CA ASP A 451 25.87 -25.42 -5.43
C ASP A 451 24.51 -25.46 -4.71
N LYS A 452 24.31 -24.56 -3.74
CA LYS A 452 23.07 -24.44 -2.97
C LYS A 452 22.16 -23.31 -3.47
N THR A 453 22.59 -22.51 -4.45
CA THR A 453 21.74 -21.46 -5.01
C THR A 453 20.54 -22.08 -5.75
N ILE A 454 19.34 -21.65 -5.39
CA ILE A 454 18.09 -22.13 -5.98
C ILE A 454 17.71 -21.24 -7.16
N TYR A 455 17.44 -21.86 -8.31
CA TYR A 455 17.06 -21.13 -9.53
C TYR A 455 15.65 -21.50 -9.98
N HIS A 456 14.75 -20.52 -9.93
CA HIS A 456 13.41 -20.60 -10.50
C HIS A 456 13.37 -19.81 -11.81
N LEU A 457 13.84 -20.44 -12.89
CA LEU A 457 13.92 -19.85 -14.23
C LEU A 457 12.70 -20.29 -15.05
N LEU A 458 11.85 -19.32 -15.39
CA LEU A 458 10.52 -19.52 -15.96
C LEU A 458 9.71 -20.59 -15.18
N PRO A 459 9.43 -20.37 -13.88
CA PRO A 459 8.76 -21.37 -13.04
C PRO A 459 7.32 -21.68 -13.49
N SER A 460 6.66 -20.77 -14.22
CA SER A 460 5.34 -21.00 -14.80
C SER A 460 5.36 -21.99 -15.97
N GLY A 461 6.55 -22.35 -16.48
CA GLY A 461 6.73 -23.16 -17.69
C GLY A 461 6.44 -22.40 -18.97
N LYS A 462 5.37 -21.59 -19.02
CA LYS A 462 5.04 -20.73 -20.16
C LYS A 462 4.61 -19.34 -19.69
N PHE A 463 4.98 -18.32 -20.46
CA PHE A 463 4.52 -16.94 -20.28
C PHE A 463 4.38 -16.25 -21.65
N LEU A 464 3.39 -16.68 -22.42
CA LEU A 464 3.16 -16.20 -23.80
C LEU A 464 2.36 -14.88 -23.84
N HIS A 465 1.40 -14.72 -22.92
CA HIS A 465 0.56 -13.54 -22.82
C HIS A 465 1.06 -12.67 -21.66
N GLY A 466 1.68 -11.53 -21.98
CA GLY A 466 2.17 -10.56 -21.01
C GLY A 466 1.60 -9.16 -21.26
N GLY A 467 2.09 -8.21 -20.47
CA GLY A 467 1.72 -6.81 -20.57
C GLY A 467 0.25 -6.53 -20.23
N PRO A 468 -0.31 -5.40 -20.71
CA PRO A 468 -1.66 -4.95 -20.36
C PRO A 468 -2.77 -5.95 -20.68
N LYS A 469 -2.52 -6.82 -21.67
CA LYS A 469 -3.44 -7.91 -22.05
C LYS A 469 -3.61 -8.92 -20.92
N ALA A 470 -2.54 -9.26 -20.23
CA ALA A 470 -2.54 -10.27 -19.17
C ALA A 470 -2.85 -9.64 -17.79
N ASP A 471 -2.28 -8.47 -17.49
CA ASP A 471 -2.39 -7.84 -16.18
C ASP A 471 -2.64 -6.33 -16.31
N ALA A 472 -3.50 -5.77 -15.46
CA ALA A 472 -3.77 -4.33 -15.50
C ALA A 472 -2.54 -3.56 -14.97
N GLY A 473 -2.25 -2.40 -15.56
CA GLY A 473 -1.18 -1.51 -15.13
C GLY A 473 -1.72 -0.24 -14.52
N LEU A 474 -1.16 0.21 -13.41
CA LEU A 474 -1.39 1.54 -12.85
C LEU A 474 -0.07 2.18 -12.42
N THR A 475 0.05 3.49 -12.66
CA THR A 475 1.14 4.31 -12.11
C THR A 475 1.23 4.16 -10.60
N GLY A 476 2.45 4.09 -10.07
CA GLY A 476 2.65 4.04 -8.61
C GLY A 476 2.30 2.71 -7.95
N ARG A 477 2.19 1.60 -8.70
CA ARG A 477 1.99 0.24 -8.12
C ARG A 477 3.29 -0.54 -7.94
N LYS A 478 4.44 0.11 -8.15
CA LYS A 478 5.78 -0.47 -8.03
C LYS A 478 6.70 0.34 -7.09
N ILE A 479 6.13 1.05 -6.12
CA ILE A 479 6.86 1.94 -5.20
C ILE A 479 8.03 1.28 -4.43
N ILE A 480 7.94 -0.02 -4.12
CA ILE A 480 9.04 -0.74 -3.46
C ILE A 480 10.14 -1.14 -4.45
N VAL A 481 9.77 -1.43 -5.70
CA VAL A 481 10.72 -1.65 -6.82
C VAL A 481 11.42 -0.34 -7.19
N ASP A 482 10.73 0.78 -7.09
CA ASP A 482 11.28 2.10 -7.38
C ASP A 482 12.30 2.57 -6.34
N THR A 483 12.21 2.03 -5.13
CA THR A 483 13.01 2.45 -3.98
C THR A 483 14.00 1.39 -3.56
N TYR A 484 13.80 0.75 -2.39
CA TYR A 484 14.83 -0.01 -1.69
C TYR A 484 14.54 -1.52 -1.64
N GLY A 485 13.60 -2.02 -2.44
CA GLY A 485 13.35 -3.46 -2.55
C GLY A 485 12.90 -4.12 -1.25
N GLY A 486 12.25 -3.38 -0.35
CA GLY A 486 11.77 -3.83 0.96
C GLY A 486 12.64 -3.39 2.14
N TRP A 487 13.86 -2.90 1.88
CA TRP A 487 14.74 -2.34 2.91
C TRP A 487 14.35 -0.90 3.30
N GLY A 488 14.86 -0.43 4.43
CA GLY A 488 14.62 0.93 4.91
C GLY A 488 13.16 1.17 5.27
N GLY A 489 12.51 2.13 4.60
CA GLY A 489 11.12 2.49 4.79
C GLY A 489 10.50 3.05 3.50
N HIS A 490 9.17 3.14 3.46
CA HIS A 490 8.45 3.74 2.35
C HIS A 490 7.26 4.58 2.85
N GLY A 491 7.06 5.73 2.24
CA GLY A 491 6.06 6.73 2.64
C GLY A 491 4.62 6.45 2.21
N GLY A 492 4.49 5.70 1.12
CA GLY A 492 3.22 5.38 0.46
C GLY A 492 3.04 6.17 -0.84
N GLY A 493 3.63 7.37 -0.93
CA GLY A 493 3.58 8.21 -2.12
C GLY A 493 4.30 7.62 -3.33
N ALA A 494 3.62 7.57 -4.48
CA ALA A 494 4.23 7.24 -5.77
C ALA A 494 5.07 8.40 -6.33
N PHE A 495 6.02 8.10 -7.21
CA PHE A 495 6.89 9.11 -7.83
C PHE A 495 6.40 9.55 -9.20
N SER A 496 6.23 8.61 -10.13
CA SER A 496 5.94 8.84 -11.54
C SER A 496 4.76 9.79 -11.78
N GLY A 497 4.87 10.67 -12.78
CA GLY A 497 3.81 11.59 -13.16
C GLY A 497 3.66 12.84 -12.29
N LYS A 498 4.58 13.06 -11.34
CA LYS A 498 4.50 14.17 -10.40
C LYS A 498 5.64 15.16 -10.56
N ASP A 499 5.32 16.45 -10.62
CA ASP A 499 6.34 17.51 -10.60
C ASP A 499 7.00 17.68 -9.22
N TYR A 500 8.06 18.48 -9.15
CA TYR A 500 8.89 18.65 -7.95
C TYR A 500 8.13 19.15 -6.73
N SER A 501 6.97 19.81 -6.89
CA SER A 501 6.21 20.32 -5.75
C SER A 501 5.53 19.20 -4.96
N LYS A 502 5.38 18.01 -5.54
CA LYS A 502 4.80 16.84 -4.87
C LYS A 502 5.90 16.17 -4.06
N VAL A 503 5.87 16.42 -2.76
CA VAL A 503 6.91 15.99 -1.81
C VAL A 503 7.09 14.48 -1.73
N ASP A 504 6.10 13.70 -2.18
CA ASP A 504 6.26 12.25 -2.37
C ASP A 504 7.53 11.90 -3.16
N ARG A 505 7.80 12.67 -4.22
CA ARG A 505 8.96 12.49 -5.10
C ARG A 505 10.15 13.30 -4.62
N SER A 506 10.01 14.62 -4.55
CA SER A 506 11.15 15.50 -4.25
C SER A 506 11.68 15.29 -2.83
N GLY A 507 10.80 15.07 -1.86
CA GLY A 507 11.15 14.72 -0.50
C GLY A 507 11.85 13.36 -0.41
N ALA A 508 11.37 12.33 -1.12
CA ALA A 508 12.03 11.03 -1.14
C ALA A 508 13.44 11.10 -1.80
N TYR A 509 13.58 11.86 -2.89
CA TYR A 509 14.88 12.09 -3.54
C TYR A 509 15.85 12.83 -2.61
N ALA A 510 15.38 13.87 -1.91
CA ALA A 510 16.19 14.59 -0.94
C ALA A 510 16.57 13.70 0.26
N ALA A 511 15.64 12.90 0.79
CA ALA A 511 15.93 11.98 1.87
C ALA A 511 16.96 10.92 1.44
N ARG A 512 16.88 10.39 0.22
CA ARG A 512 17.91 9.51 -0.36
C ARG A 512 19.26 10.22 -0.41
N TRP A 513 19.28 11.45 -0.89
CA TRP A 513 20.50 12.26 -0.98
C TRP A 513 21.16 12.47 0.39
N VAL A 514 20.36 12.77 1.42
CA VAL A 514 20.83 12.87 2.81
C VAL A 514 21.41 11.52 3.28
N ALA A 515 20.64 10.43 3.17
CA ALA A 515 21.08 9.11 3.63
C ALA A 515 22.39 8.66 2.95
N LYS A 516 22.49 8.84 1.62
CA LYS A 516 23.71 8.50 0.86
C LYS A 516 24.88 9.38 1.28
N SER A 517 24.65 10.67 1.55
CA SER A 517 25.70 11.59 2.01
C SER A 517 26.24 11.21 3.38
N LEU A 518 25.38 10.80 4.32
CA LEU A 518 25.80 10.30 5.64
C LEU A 518 26.69 9.05 5.52
N VAL A 519 26.27 8.08 4.70
CA VAL A 519 27.05 6.84 4.49
C VAL A 519 28.37 7.13 3.77
N LYS A 520 28.36 7.94 2.71
CA LYS A 520 29.58 8.30 1.96
C LYS A 520 30.53 9.20 2.74
N ALA A 521 30.05 9.97 3.72
CA ALA A 521 30.89 10.72 4.64
C ALA A 521 31.55 9.84 5.72
N GLY A 522 31.21 8.54 5.77
CA GLY A 522 31.73 7.62 6.80
C GLY A 522 31.13 7.86 8.19
N LEU A 523 30.03 8.62 8.30
CA LEU A 523 29.37 8.87 9.58
C LEU A 523 28.58 7.65 10.07
N CYS A 524 28.11 6.82 9.15
CA CYS A 524 27.45 5.56 9.46
C CYS A 524 27.59 4.58 8.29
N LYS A 525 27.31 3.30 8.53
CA LYS A 525 27.29 2.27 7.47
C LYS A 525 25.90 2.07 6.88
N ARG A 526 24.86 2.37 7.66
CA ARG A 526 23.46 2.21 7.25
C ARG A 526 22.64 3.34 7.83
N ALA A 527 21.88 4.03 6.99
CA ALA A 527 21.03 5.15 7.38
C ALA A 527 19.62 5.01 6.83
N LEU A 528 18.62 5.26 7.67
CA LEU A 528 17.24 5.53 7.28
C LEU A 528 16.89 6.95 7.73
N VAL A 529 16.48 7.79 6.79
CA VAL A 529 16.07 9.17 7.03
C VAL A 529 14.57 9.26 6.78
N GLN A 530 13.80 9.72 7.75
CA GLN A 530 12.38 10.04 7.56
C GLN A 530 12.21 11.55 7.50
N ILE A 531 11.39 12.04 6.57
CA ILE A 531 10.93 13.43 6.55
C ILE A 531 9.41 13.45 6.39
N SER A 532 8.74 14.48 6.90
CA SER A 532 7.30 14.66 6.68
C SER A 532 6.91 16.11 6.46
N TYR A 533 5.80 16.32 5.77
CA TYR A 533 5.26 17.65 5.45
C TYR A 533 3.76 17.71 5.72
N ALA A 534 3.26 18.93 5.94
CA ALA A 534 1.86 19.29 5.76
C ALA A 534 1.72 20.08 4.45
N ILE A 535 0.58 19.92 3.77
CA ILE A 535 0.27 20.72 2.58
C ILE A 535 0.41 22.21 2.89
N SER A 536 0.97 22.97 1.95
CA SER A 536 1.22 24.41 2.06
C SER A 536 2.31 24.84 3.06
N VAL A 537 2.87 23.92 3.87
CA VAL A 537 4.01 24.22 4.75
C VAL A 537 5.32 23.92 4.03
N SER A 538 6.26 24.89 4.01
CA SER A 538 7.53 24.75 3.30
C SER A 538 8.52 23.86 4.05
N HIS A 539 8.73 24.13 5.34
CA HIS A 539 9.62 23.33 6.18
C HIS A 539 9.01 21.95 6.52
N PRO A 540 9.84 20.90 6.62
CA PRO A 540 9.38 19.62 7.14
C PRO A 540 8.80 19.75 8.56
N LEU A 541 7.73 19.02 8.85
CA LEU A 541 7.18 18.88 10.20
C LEU A 541 8.09 18.05 11.10
N SER A 542 8.73 17.03 10.52
CA SER A 542 9.69 16.18 11.21
C SER A 542 10.82 15.76 10.28
N ILE A 543 12.00 15.57 10.88
CA ILE A 543 13.16 14.92 10.28
C ILE A 543 13.69 13.95 11.34
N SER A 544 13.82 12.67 10.98
CA SER A 544 14.37 11.64 11.86
C SER A 544 15.51 10.91 11.14
N VAL A 545 16.58 10.60 11.85
CA VAL A 545 17.72 9.84 11.33
C VAL A 545 17.89 8.58 12.17
N PHE A 546 17.91 7.41 11.53
CA PHE A 546 18.16 6.14 12.17
C PHE A 546 19.41 5.50 11.59
N HIS A 547 20.43 5.23 12.41
CA HIS A 547 21.71 4.69 11.94
C HIS A 547 21.90 3.20 12.26
N TYR A 548 20.90 2.56 12.87
CA TYR A 548 20.89 1.13 13.18
C TYR A 548 22.09 0.64 14.02
N GLY A 549 22.66 1.49 14.87
CA GLY A 549 23.87 1.14 15.63
C GLY A 549 25.18 1.17 14.83
N THR A 550 25.16 1.65 13.58
CA THR A 550 26.34 1.66 12.68
C THR A 550 27.17 2.95 12.67
N SER A 551 26.97 3.81 13.67
CA SER A 551 27.61 5.11 13.83
C SER A 551 28.21 5.19 15.23
N ASP A 552 29.36 5.86 15.35
CA ASP A 552 29.93 6.21 16.66
C ASP A 552 29.28 7.46 17.27
N ARG A 553 28.52 8.21 16.45
CA ARG A 553 27.67 9.34 16.86
C ARG A 553 26.23 8.90 17.06
N ASP A 554 25.54 9.51 18.01
CA ASP A 554 24.12 9.23 18.23
C ASP A 554 23.22 9.83 17.13
N GLU A 555 21.96 9.42 17.11
CA GLU A 555 20.97 9.85 16.10
C GLU A 555 20.67 11.36 16.17
N ASP A 556 20.80 11.98 17.35
CA ASP A 556 20.56 13.42 17.56
C ASP A 556 21.71 14.26 16.97
N GLU A 557 22.96 13.83 17.15
CA GLU A 557 24.14 14.43 16.53
C GLU A 557 24.08 14.34 15.00
N LEU A 558 23.70 13.17 14.46
CA LEU A 558 23.53 13.02 13.02
C LEU A 558 22.41 13.92 12.49
N LEU A 559 21.30 14.05 13.22
CA LEU A 559 20.22 14.98 12.87
C LEU A 559 20.70 16.43 12.82
N GLN A 560 21.51 16.88 13.79
CA GLN A 560 22.09 18.22 13.78
C GLN A 560 23.00 18.45 12.56
N ILE A 561 23.81 17.44 12.18
CA ILE A 561 24.63 17.48 10.97
C ILE A 561 23.73 17.63 9.74
N VAL A 562 22.64 16.86 9.66
CA VAL A 562 21.67 16.97 8.56
C VAL A 562 21.07 18.38 8.50
N GLN A 563 20.57 18.90 9.61
CA GLN A 563 19.95 20.23 9.66
C GLN A 563 20.92 21.37 9.32
N LYS A 564 22.20 21.24 9.65
CA LYS A 564 23.25 22.21 9.30
C LYS A 564 23.60 22.19 7.81
N ASN A 565 23.47 21.04 7.16
CA ASN A 565 23.97 20.84 5.79
C ASN A 565 22.86 20.79 4.74
N PHE A 566 21.61 20.56 5.10
CA PHE A 566 20.50 20.40 4.15
C PHE A 566 19.32 21.31 4.51
N ASP A 567 18.88 22.08 3.52
CA ASP A 567 17.59 22.74 3.56
C ASP A 567 16.59 21.89 2.76
N LEU A 568 15.62 21.33 3.47
CA LEU A 568 14.65 20.39 2.93
C LEU A 568 13.31 21.07 2.57
N ARG A 569 13.28 22.39 2.39
CA ARG A 569 12.12 23.04 1.77
C ARG A 569 12.00 22.60 0.30
N PRO A 570 10.80 22.30 -0.24
CA PRO A 570 10.63 21.86 -1.63
C PRO A 570 11.21 22.84 -2.66
N GLY A 571 11.13 24.15 -2.36
CA GLY A 571 11.69 25.23 -3.17
C GLY A 571 13.23 25.27 -3.21
N VAL A 572 13.90 24.73 -2.19
CA VAL A 572 15.36 24.59 -2.17
C VAL A 572 15.78 23.25 -2.75
N ILE A 573 15.04 22.16 -2.46
CA ILE A 573 15.27 20.84 -3.05
C ILE A 573 15.25 20.89 -4.58
N VAL A 574 14.29 21.59 -5.17
CA VAL A 574 14.21 21.73 -6.64
C VAL A 574 15.43 22.41 -7.25
N LYS A 575 16.01 23.37 -6.53
CA LYS A 575 17.21 24.10 -6.94
C LYS A 575 18.44 23.23 -6.83
N ASP A 576 18.66 22.62 -5.67
CA ASP A 576 19.83 21.78 -5.37
C ASP A 576 19.88 20.54 -6.26
N LEU A 577 18.73 19.93 -6.54
CA LEU A 577 18.63 18.71 -7.36
C LEU A 577 18.25 19.00 -8.82
N GLY A 578 18.02 20.25 -9.21
CA GLY A 578 17.65 20.63 -10.58
C GLY A 578 16.41 19.89 -11.10
N LEU A 579 15.33 19.86 -10.31
CA LEU A 579 14.12 19.03 -10.53
C LEU A 579 13.10 19.65 -11.51
N LYS A 580 13.40 20.79 -12.14
CA LYS A 580 12.60 21.29 -13.26
C LYS A 580 13.03 20.72 -14.61
N ARG A 581 14.11 19.92 -14.65
CA ARG A 581 14.63 19.32 -15.89
C ARG A 581 13.76 18.12 -16.32
N PRO A 582 13.55 17.91 -17.62
CA PRO A 582 12.84 16.76 -18.15
C PRO A 582 13.74 15.50 -18.15
N ILE A 583 13.93 14.92 -16.96
CA ILE A 583 14.80 13.75 -16.73
C ILE A 583 14.05 12.55 -16.13
N TYR A 584 12.74 12.63 -15.98
CA TYR A 584 11.96 11.73 -15.14
C TYR A 584 11.66 10.39 -15.80
N GLN A 585 11.45 10.34 -17.12
CA GLN A 585 11.20 9.07 -17.83
C GLN A 585 12.36 8.09 -17.61
N ALA A 586 13.59 8.58 -17.50
CA ALA A 586 14.76 7.76 -17.22
C ALA A 586 14.74 7.14 -15.80
N THR A 587 14.02 7.74 -14.84
CA THR A 587 13.89 7.24 -13.46
C THR A 587 12.84 6.13 -13.35
N ALA A 588 11.84 6.14 -14.24
CA ALA A 588 10.63 5.33 -14.16
C ALA A 588 10.82 3.82 -14.44
N CYS A 589 12.05 3.32 -14.58
CA CYS A 589 12.36 1.89 -14.65
C CYS A 589 13.77 1.63 -14.11
N TYR A 590 13.98 0.42 -13.56
CA TYR A 590 15.25 -0.01 -12.95
C TYR A 590 15.66 0.75 -11.68
N GLY A 591 14.68 1.29 -10.95
CA GLY A 591 14.88 2.00 -9.70
C GLY A 591 15.25 3.47 -9.90
N HIS A 592 14.75 4.31 -9.00
CA HIS A 592 15.06 5.74 -8.96
C HIS A 592 16.41 6.02 -8.29
N PHE A 593 16.93 5.06 -7.52
CA PHE A 593 18.11 5.20 -6.68
C PHE A 593 19.24 4.23 -7.05
N GLY A 594 20.47 4.59 -6.67
CA GLY A 594 21.67 3.81 -6.96
C GLY A 594 22.25 4.00 -8.37
N ARG A 595 21.83 5.04 -9.08
CA ARG A 595 22.20 5.32 -10.48
C ARG A 595 22.88 6.68 -10.61
N ASP A 596 24.16 6.66 -10.98
CA ASP A 596 25.04 7.82 -10.86
C ASP A 596 24.70 9.00 -11.79
N GLU A 597 23.85 8.83 -12.79
CA GLU A 597 23.40 9.94 -13.65
C GLU A 597 22.52 10.97 -12.90
N PHE A 598 21.99 10.63 -11.73
CA PHE A 598 21.03 11.47 -11.02
C PHE A 598 21.67 12.34 -9.92
N PRO A 599 21.16 13.57 -9.71
CA PRO A 599 21.75 14.52 -8.77
C PRO A 599 21.63 14.08 -7.30
N TRP A 600 20.53 13.43 -6.91
CA TRP A 600 20.37 12.88 -5.55
C TRP A 600 21.32 11.72 -5.25
N GLU A 601 21.98 11.15 -6.27
CA GLU A 601 22.99 10.12 -6.11
C GLU A 601 24.41 10.70 -5.96
N LYS A 602 24.59 12.03 -6.08
CA LYS A 602 25.87 12.72 -5.84
C LYS A 602 25.95 13.17 -4.38
N PRO A 603 26.71 12.47 -3.51
CA PRO A 603 26.72 12.78 -2.08
C PRO A 603 27.23 14.20 -1.83
N LYS A 604 26.56 14.91 -0.91
CA LYS A 604 26.99 16.23 -0.44
C LYS A 604 28.18 16.08 0.49
N SER A 605 29.19 16.93 0.34
CA SER A 605 30.24 17.07 1.36
C SER A 605 29.65 17.72 2.61
N LEU A 606 29.75 17.04 3.75
CA LEU A 606 29.13 17.47 5.00
C LEU A 606 30.15 18.18 5.91
N VAL A 607 29.70 19.21 6.61
CA VAL A 607 30.47 19.94 7.63
C VAL A 607 30.01 19.48 9.03
N PHE A 608 30.89 18.84 9.81
CA PHE A 608 30.57 18.23 11.11
C PHE A 608 31.79 18.07 12.04
#